data_AF-F8NDB6-F1
#
_entry.id   AF-F8NDB6-F1
#
_cell.length_a   1.000
_cell.length_b   1.000
_cell.length_c   1.000
_cell.angle_alpha   90.00
_cell.angle_beta   90.00
_cell.angle_gamma   90.00
#
_symmetry.space_group_name_H-M   'P 1'
#
loop_
_entity.id
_entity.type
_entity.pdbx_description
1 polymer ?
#
loop_
_entity_poly.entity_id
_entity_poly.type
_entity_poly.pdbx_seq_one_letter_code
_entity_poly.pdbx_strand_id
1 'polypeptide(L)'
;MVADFISADYSWMTSPDSKQCTHILFKAGKNFQGYFSNEDVLRHACQAMDLLENWYPTETHVLVFNNAPTYLKQADNALSARKMSKYPTKPGRPFVGVQRNVVDKSGQPVYRTNGKVMKEKVQMADAWLADGSPQSLYFPPGDPQEGAF
;
A
#
# COMPACT_ATOMS: atom_id res chain seq x y z
N MET A 1 -17.56 9.14 4.01
CA MET A 1 -16.63 8.48 4.93
C MET A 1 -15.92 9.55 5.72
N VAL A 2 -15.79 9.34 7.02
CA VAL A 2 -14.98 10.18 7.90
C VAL A 2 -13.87 9.29 8.44
N ALA A 3 -12.63 9.76 8.41
CA ALA A 3 -11.50 9.07 9.02
C ALA A 3 -10.76 10.07 9.92
N ASP A 4 -10.50 9.67 11.15
CA ASP A 4 -9.79 10.47 12.14
C ASP A 4 -9.26 9.58 13.27
N PHE A 5 -8.35 10.11 14.07
CA PHE A 5 -7.91 9.49 15.33
C PHE A 5 -8.48 10.26 16.52
N ILE A 6 -8.75 9.53 17.60
CA ILE A 6 -9.21 10.10 18.85
C ILE A 6 -8.38 9.53 20.01
N SER A 7 -7.93 10.41 20.90
CA SER A 7 -7.25 10.06 22.14
C SER A 7 -8.10 10.50 23.34
N ALA A 8 -7.95 9.79 24.46
CA ALA A 8 -8.57 10.21 25.72
C ALA A 8 -7.99 11.53 26.23
N ASP A 9 -6.68 11.74 26.05
CA ASP A 9 -5.97 12.90 26.58
C ASP A 9 -6.04 14.12 25.65
N TYR A 10 -6.11 13.88 24.33
CA TYR A 10 -6.04 14.93 23.30
C TYR A 10 -7.33 15.13 22.51
N SER A 11 -8.38 14.34 22.79
CA SER A 11 -9.61 14.32 21.97
C SER A 11 -9.30 14.01 20.50
N TRP A 12 -10.04 14.60 19.55
CA TRP A 12 -9.79 14.48 18.12
C TRP A 12 -8.38 14.97 17.77
N MET A 13 -7.68 14.22 16.92
CA MET A 13 -6.28 14.48 16.61
C MET A 13 -6.10 15.77 15.81
N THR A 14 -5.85 16.84 16.57
CA THR A 14 -5.64 18.21 16.12
C THR A 14 -4.45 18.77 16.89
N SER A 15 -3.63 19.61 16.25
CA SER A 15 -2.51 20.27 16.93
C SER A 15 -3.01 21.18 18.06
N PRO A 16 -2.20 21.40 19.12
CA PRO A 16 -2.51 22.36 20.18
C PRO A 16 -2.86 23.77 19.67
N ASP A 17 -2.25 24.19 18.56
CA ASP A 17 -2.52 25.50 17.93
C ASP A 17 -3.72 25.49 16.95
N SER A 18 -4.40 24.35 16.80
CA SER A 18 -5.54 24.12 15.91
C SER A 18 -5.27 24.34 14.41
N LYS A 19 -4.00 24.38 13.96
CA LYS A 19 -3.65 24.60 12.55
C LYS A 19 -3.47 23.31 11.75
N GLN A 20 -3.19 22.20 12.41
CA GLN A 20 -3.04 20.88 11.80
C GLN A 20 -4.11 19.94 12.35
N CYS A 21 -4.77 19.19 11.49
CA CYS A 21 -5.80 18.23 11.86
C CYS A 21 -5.72 17.03 10.92
N THR A 22 -5.90 15.82 11.44
CA THR A 22 -5.92 14.59 10.64
C THR A 22 -7.29 14.23 10.09
N HIS A 23 -8.32 15.01 10.41
CA HIS A 23 -9.70 14.74 10.02
C HIS A 23 -9.90 14.73 8.50
N ILE A 24 -10.30 13.57 7.95
CA ILE A 24 -10.59 13.40 6.53
C ILE A 24 -12.10 13.28 6.32
N LEU A 25 -12.66 14.19 5.53
CA LEU A 25 -13.98 14.05 4.91
C LEU A 25 -13.86 13.53 3.49
N PHE A 26 -14.27 12.30 3.26
CA PHE A 26 -14.17 11.63 1.96
C PHE A 26 -15.54 11.26 1.39
N LYS A 27 -15.89 11.80 0.23
CA LYS A 27 -17.11 11.50 -0.52
C LYS A 27 -16.88 10.29 -1.42
N ALA A 28 -17.23 9.12 -0.92
CA ALA A 28 -17.07 7.87 -1.66
C ALA A 28 -18.08 7.74 -2.82
N GLY A 29 -17.63 7.14 -3.91
CA GLY A 29 -18.45 6.75 -5.06
C GLY A 29 -17.77 7.05 -6.40
N LYS A 30 -18.18 6.30 -7.43
CA LYS A 30 -17.65 6.43 -8.79
C LYS A 30 -17.77 7.84 -9.37
N ASN A 31 -18.84 8.56 -9.00
CA ASN A 31 -19.10 9.94 -9.46
C ASN A 31 -18.63 10.99 -8.44
N PHE A 32 -17.83 10.60 -7.44
CA PHE A 32 -17.29 11.48 -6.42
C PHE A 32 -15.76 11.30 -6.34
N GLN A 33 -15.19 11.09 -5.15
CA GLN A 33 -13.74 10.97 -4.94
C GLN A 33 -13.22 9.53 -5.09
N GLY A 34 -14.03 8.62 -5.64
CA GLY A 34 -13.66 7.21 -5.77
C GLY A 34 -13.87 6.43 -4.47
N TYR A 35 -12.96 5.52 -4.15
CA TYR A 35 -13.01 4.70 -2.94
C TYR A 35 -11.78 4.99 -2.07
N PHE A 36 -11.97 4.97 -0.75
CA PHE A 36 -10.86 5.19 0.19
C PHE A 36 -9.91 3.99 0.14
N SER A 37 -8.69 4.24 -0.33
CA SER A 37 -7.72 3.22 -0.65
C SER A 37 -6.75 2.95 0.51
N ASN A 38 -5.92 1.91 0.37
CA ASN A 38 -4.83 1.67 1.32
C ASN A 38 -3.79 2.79 1.30
N GLU A 39 -3.57 3.46 0.16
CA GLU A 39 -2.68 4.62 0.10
C GLU A 39 -3.23 5.80 0.91
N ASP A 40 -4.56 5.99 0.92
CA ASP A 40 -5.19 7.03 1.74
C ASP A 40 -5.09 6.71 3.23
N VAL A 41 -5.18 5.42 3.59
CA VAL A 41 -4.91 4.93 4.95
C VAL A 41 -3.47 5.22 5.36
N LEU A 42 -2.49 4.88 4.52
CA LEU A 42 -1.08 5.13 4.81
C LEU A 42 -0.80 6.62 4.96
N ARG A 43 -1.35 7.45 4.07
CA ARG A 43 -1.21 8.91 4.14
C ARG A 43 -1.80 9.47 5.44
N HIS A 44 -3.00 9.02 5.83
CA HIS A 44 -3.64 9.44 7.08
C HIS A 44 -2.82 9.03 8.30
N ALA A 45 -2.27 7.80 8.30
CA ALA A 45 -1.39 7.32 9.37
C ALA A 45 -0.08 8.12 9.44
N CYS A 46 0.56 8.44 8.31
CA CYS A 46 1.75 9.28 8.28
C CYS A 46 1.46 10.69 8.81
N GLN A 47 0.36 11.31 8.39
CA GLN A 47 -0.04 12.62 8.90
C GLN A 47 -0.25 12.61 10.42
N ALA A 48 -0.84 11.54 10.96
CA ALA A 48 -0.97 11.36 12.40
C ALA A 48 0.39 11.22 13.10
N MET A 49 1.29 10.40 12.55
CA MET A 49 2.64 10.21 13.10
C MET A 49 3.43 11.52 13.07
N ASP A 50 3.40 12.27 11.95
CA ASP A 50 4.06 13.58 11.83
C ASP A 50 3.52 14.57 12.86
N LEU A 51 2.21 14.61 13.09
CA LEU A 51 1.61 15.49 14.10
C LEU A 51 2.08 15.12 15.51
N LEU A 52 2.07 13.83 15.84
CA LEU A 52 2.46 13.32 17.15
C LEU A 52 3.96 13.55 17.42
N GLU A 53 4.82 13.33 16.43
CA GLU A 53 6.26 13.59 16.54
C GLU A 53 6.57 15.07 16.73
N ASN A 54 5.82 15.96 16.07
CA ASN A 54 6.04 17.41 16.19
C ASN A 54 5.55 17.99 17.52
N TRP A 55 4.38 17.56 18.01
CA TRP A 55 3.72 18.19 19.16
C TRP A 55 3.89 17.42 20.47
N TYR A 56 4.12 16.11 20.40
CA TYR A 56 4.22 15.22 21.55
C TYR A 56 5.43 14.26 21.44
N PRO A 57 6.66 14.76 21.19
CA PRO A 57 7.83 13.92 20.88
C PRO A 57 8.30 13.04 22.04
N THR A 58 7.96 13.40 23.29
CA THR A 58 8.41 12.68 24.48
C THR A 58 7.50 11.53 24.88
N GLU A 59 6.38 11.36 24.18
CA GLU A 59 5.36 10.38 24.52
C GLU A 59 5.44 9.13 23.65
N THR A 60 4.99 8.01 24.21
CA THR A 60 4.85 6.77 23.45
C THR A 60 3.43 6.67 22.92
N HIS A 61 3.30 6.72 21.60
CA HIS A 61 2.00 6.72 20.93
C HIS A 61 1.64 5.31 20.44
N VAL A 62 0.39 4.90 20.67
CA VAL A 62 -0.16 3.64 20.14
C VAL A 62 -1.34 3.95 19.23
N LEU A 63 -1.15 3.77 17.92
CA LEU A 63 -2.22 3.93 16.93
C LEU A 63 -2.98 2.61 16.78
N VAL A 64 -4.29 2.62 17.06
CA VAL A 64 -5.16 1.45 16.97
C VAL A 64 -6.08 1.59 15.76
N PHE A 65 -6.04 0.59 14.89
CA PHE A 65 -6.91 0.49 13.71
C PHE A 65 -7.92 -0.63 13.91
N ASN A 66 -9.09 -0.51 13.26
CA ASN A 66 -10.00 -1.64 13.16
C ASN A 66 -9.47 -2.67 12.14
N ASN A 67 -10.04 -3.87 12.13
CA ASN A 67 -9.62 -4.95 11.23
C ASN A 67 -10.27 -4.86 9.83
N ALA A 68 -10.51 -3.65 9.29
CA ALA A 68 -11.09 -3.54 7.96
C ALA A 68 -10.10 -4.05 6.89
N PRO A 69 -10.57 -4.75 5.84
CA PRO A 69 -9.69 -5.33 4.81
C PRO A 69 -8.73 -4.34 4.15
N THR A 70 -9.08 -3.06 4.08
CA THR A 70 -8.23 -1.99 3.54
C THR A 70 -6.95 -1.79 4.35
N TYR A 71 -6.96 -2.06 5.66
CA TYR A 71 -5.78 -1.99 6.53
C TYR A 71 -4.89 -3.23 6.40
N LEU A 72 -5.41 -4.35 5.89
CA LEU A 72 -4.68 -5.60 5.72
C LEU A 72 -3.99 -5.74 4.35
N LYS A 73 -4.13 -4.74 3.49
CA LYS A 73 -3.53 -4.77 2.15
C LYS A 73 -2.01 -4.68 2.29
N GLN A 74 -1.31 -5.63 1.65
CA GLN A 74 0.14 -5.56 1.48
C GLN A 74 0.49 -4.67 0.27
N ALA A 75 1.78 -4.37 0.09
CA ALA A 75 2.28 -3.69 -1.09
C ALA A 75 1.82 -4.39 -2.39
N ASP A 76 1.61 -3.63 -3.46
CA ASP A 76 1.06 -4.15 -4.72
C ASP A 76 1.93 -5.23 -5.40
N ASN A 77 3.22 -5.24 -5.09
CA ASN A 77 4.19 -6.25 -5.53
C ASN A 77 4.65 -7.17 -4.39
N ALA A 78 3.96 -7.21 -3.24
CA ALA A 78 4.39 -8.01 -2.09
C ALA A 78 4.59 -9.50 -2.44
N LEU A 79 5.61 -10.08 -1.82
CA LEU A 79 5.96 -11.48 -2.00
C LEU A 79 4.80 -12.41 -1.60
N SER A 80 4.48 -13.39 -2.44
CA SER A 80 3.43 -14.36 -2.15
C SER A 80 3.86 -15.78 -2.50
N ALA A 81 4.11 -16.59 -1.46
CA ALA A 81 4.41 -18.02 -1.61
C ALA A 81 3.32 -18.78 -2.40
N ARG A 82 2.06 -18.35 -2.32
CA ARG A 82 0.94 -18.93 -3.07
C ARG A 82 1.01 -18.65 -4.58
N LYS A 83 1.82 -17.68 -5.00
CA LYS A 83 2.00 -17.25 -6.39
C LYS A 83 3.38 -17.59 -6.93
N MET A 84 4.31 -18.05 -6.10
CA MET A 84 5.62 -18.54 -6.53
C MET A 84 5.48 -19.90 -7.24
N SER A 85 6.32 -20.14 -8.25
CA SER A 85 6.42 -21.45 -8.88
C SER A 85 7.31 -22.38 -8.06
N LYS A 86 7.06 -23.69 -8.13
CA LYS A 86 7.91 -24.70 -7.50
C LYS A 86 9.25 -24.89 -8.21
N TYR A 87 9.29 -24.60 -9.51
CA TYR A 87 10.46 -24.75 -10.38
C TYR A 87 10.68 -23.45 -11.14
N PRO A 88 11.89 -23.24 -11.68
CA PRO A 88 12.14 -22.13 -12.57
C PRO A 88 11.12 -22.08 -13.70
N THR A 89 10.71 -20.88 -14.05
CA THR A 89 9.71 -20.70 -15.12
C THR A 89 10.26 -21.14 -16.48
N LYS A 90 9.37 -21.63 -17.36
CA LYS A 90 9.80 -22.19 -18.65
C LYS A 90 10.34 -21.09 -19.58
N PRO A 91 11.35 -21.40 -20.42
CA PRO A 91 11.80 -20.50 -21.48
C PRO A 91 10.61 -20.01 -22.33
N GLY A 92 10.52 -18.69 -22.54
CA GLY A 92 9.43 -18.06 -23.29
C GLY A 92 8.09 -17.90 -22.53
N ARG A 93 7.98 -18.37 -21.29
CA ARG A 93 6.87 -18.06 -20.37
C ARG A 93 7.37 -17.74 -18.95
N PRO A 94 8.28 -16.76 -18.80
CA PRO A 94 8.96 -16.50 -17.53
C PRO A 94 8.04 -15.89 -16.46
N PHE A 95 6.87 -15.40 -16.84
CA PHE A 95 6.17 -14.42 -16.04
C PHE A 95 5.32 -15.01 -14.90
N VAL A 96 5.95 -15.28 -13.77
CA VAL A 96 5.34 -15.48 -12.45
C VAL A 96 5.33 -14.15 -11.69
N GLY A 97 4.23 -13.86 -10.98
CA GLY A 97 4.04 -12.56 -10.35
C GLY A 97 2.65 -12.37 -9.76
N VAL A 98 2.40 -11.19 -9.21
CA VAL A 98 1.15 -10.80 -8.56
C VAL A 98 0.33 -9.85 -9.45
N GLN A 99 -0.98 -9.79 -9.22
CA GLN A 99 -1.88 -8.91 -9.96
C GLN A 99 -2.06 -7.61 -9.16
N ARG A 100 -1.66 -6.48 -9.73
CA ARG A 100 -1.91 -5.15 -9.16
C ARG A 100 -2.97 -4.41 -9.96
N ASN A 101 -3.68 -3.50 -9.30
CA ASN A 101 -4.58 -2.59 -9.99
C ASN A 101 -3.76 -1.55 -10.75
N VAL A 102 -4.14 -1.27 -11.99
CA VAL A 102 -3.57 -0.15 -12.74
C VAL A 102 -4.20 1.12 -12.19
N VAL A 103 -3.35 2.07 -11.79
CA VAL A 103 -3.76 3.39 -11.32
C VAL A 103 -3.34 4.47 -12.32
N ASP A 104 -4.10 5.55 -12.40
CA ASP A 104 -3.74 6.71 -13.21
C ASP A 104 -2.76 7.63 -12.47
N LYS A 105 -2.40 8.76 -13.10
CA LYS A 105 -1.48 9.76 -12.52
C LYS A 105 -1.98 10.38 -11.21
N SER A 106 -3.28 10.27 -10.91
CA SER A 106 -3.90 10.76 -9.68
C SER A 106 -4.03 9.67 -8.61
N GLY A 107 -3.54 8.45 -8.87
CA GLY A 107 -3.63 7.31 -7.96
C GLY A 107 -5.00 6.62 -7.99
N GLN A 108 -5.88 6.97 -8.93
CA GLN A 108 -7.22 6.38 -9.03
C GLN A 108 -7.21 5.13 -9.92
N PRO A 109 -8.03 4.10 -9.60
CA PRO A 109 -8.08 2.89 -10.41
C PRO A 109 -8.55 3.16 -11.84
N VAL A 110 -7.81 2.64 -12.82
CA VAL A 110 -8.22 2.67 -14.23
C VAL A 110 -9.27 1.59 -14.47
N TYR A 111 -10.35 1.91 -15.16
CA TYR A 111 -11.43 0.98 -15.48
C TYR A 111 -11.41 0.56 -16.95
N ARG A 112 -11.71 -0.71 -17.22
CA ARG A 112 -11.98 -1.21 -18.56
C ARG A 112 -13.35 -0.72 -19.04
N THR A 113 -13.61 -0.85 -20.34
CA THR A 113 -14.91 -0.52 -20.97
C THR A 113 -16.10 -1.25 -20.34
N ASN A 114 -15.87 -2.43 -19.75
CA ASN A 114 -16.87 -3.21 -19.02
C ASN A 114 -17.06 -2.79 -17.54
N GLY A 115 -16.44 -1.69 -17.10
CA GLY A 115 -16.54 -1.17 -15.73
C GLY A 115 -15.74 -1.94 -14.68
N LYS A 116 -14.96 -2.96 -15.05
CA LYS A 116 -14.05 -3.64 -14.11
C LYS A 116 -12.73 -2.89 -14.00
N VAL A 117 -12.15 -2.86 -12.80
CA VAL A 117 -10.81 -2.32 -12.56
C VAL A 117 -9.80 -3.08 -13.43
N MET A 118 -8.99 -2.32 -14.17
CA MET A 118 -7.90 -2.84 -14.96
C MET A 118 -6.81 -3.33 -14.02
N LYS A 119 -6.33 -4.54 -14.27
CA LYS A 119 -5.22 -5.14 -13.54
C LYS A 119 -4.10 -5.46 -14.50
N GLU A 120 -2.89 -5.31 -14.01
CA GLU A 120 -1.68 -5.78 -14.66
C GLU A 120 -0.98 -6.77 -13.74
N LYS A 121 -0.24 -7.69 -14.35
CA LYS A 121 0.59 -8.63 -13.61
C LYS A 121 1.99 -8.05 -13.52
N VAL A 122 2.58 -8.10 -12.33
CA VAL A 122 3.93 -7.58 -12.05
C VAL A 122 4.78 -8.60 -11.32
N GLN A 123 6.09 -8.45 -11.43
CA GLN A 123 7.04 -9.21 -10.62
C GLN A 123 6.82 -8.92 -9.14
N MET A 124 7.01 -9.94 -8.31
CA MET A 124 7.04 -9.79 -6.86
C MET A 124 8.30 -9.01 -6.47
N ALA A 125 8.24 -8.27 -5.36
CA ALA A 125 9.39 -7.62 -4.77
C ALA A 125 10.42 -8.68 -4.31
N ASP A 126 11.68 -8.25 -4.26
CA ASP A 126 12.77 -9.07 -3.75
C ASP A 126 12.52 -9.52 -2.30
N ALA A 127 13.08 -10.67 -1.96
CA ALA A 127 13.20 -11.09 -0.57
C ALA A 127 14.40 -10.38 0.07
N TRP A 128 14.54 -10.51 1.39
CA TRP A 128 15.65 -9.92 2.14
C TRP A 128 16.39 -11.03 2.88
N LEU A 129 17.71 -11.09 2.73
CA LEU A 129 18.58 -12.00 3.47
C LEU A 129 18.80 -11.48 4.90
N ALA A 130 19.33 -12.34 5.77
CA ALA A 130 19.57 -12.00 7.18
C ALA A 130 20.59 -10.87 7.38
N ASP A 131 21.46 -10.64 6.39
CA ASP A 131 22.43 -9.54 6.36
C ASP A 131 21.83 -8.22 5.83
N GLY A 132 20.54 -8.20 5.49
CA GLY A 132 19.84 -7.05 4.94
C GLY A 132 20.05 -6.83 3.44
N SER A 133 20.77 -7.72 2.75
CA SER A 133 20.89 -7.64 1.29
C SER A 133 19.64 -8.18 0.59
N PRO A 134 19.26 -7.62 -0.57
CA PRO A 134 18.13 -8.12 -1.33
C PRO A 134 18.48 -9.48 -1.98
N GLN A 135 17.56 -10.43 -1.89
CA GLN A 135 17.58 -11.66 -2.65
C GLN A 135 16.62 -11.51 -3.84
N SER A 136 17.21 -11.25 -5.02
CA SER A 136 16.44 -11.24 -6.26
C SER A 136 15.73 -12.57 -6.45
N LEU A 137 14.43 -12.48 -6.75
CA LEU A 137 13.60 -13.64 -7.07
C LEU A 137 13.58 -13.95 -8.56
N TYR A 138 14.19 -13.08 -9.37
CA TYR A 138 14.17 -13.17 -10.81
C TYR A 138 15.58 -13.13 -11.37
N PHE A 139 15.80 -13.84 -12.47
CA PHE A 139 17.05 -13.72 -13.22
C PHE A 139 17.23 -12.29 -13.75
N PRO A 140 18.43 -11.72 -13.61
CA PRO A 140 18.67 -10.31 -13.92
C PRO A 140 18.61 -10.04 -15.42
N PRO A 141 18.49 -8.76 -15.82
CA PRO A 141 18.60 -8.36 -17.22
C PRO A 141 19.90 -8.83 -17.87
N GLY A 142 19.80 -9.40 -19.07
CA GLY A 142 20.95 -9.94 -19.82
C GLY A 142 21.27 -11.42 -19.55
N ASP A 143 20.58 -12.08 -18.63
CA ASP A 143 20.66 -13.54 -18.46
C ASP A 143 19.87 -14.28 -19.56
N PRO A 144 20.31 -15.45 -20.05
CA PRO A 144 19.51 -16.27 -20.97
C PRO A 144 18.09 -16.61 -20.48
N GLN A 145 17.88 -16.56 -19.16
CA GLN A 145 16.60 -16.78 -18.48
C GLN A 145 16.02 -15.48 -17.88
N GLU A 146 16.43 -14.30 -18.36
CA GLU A 146 15.97 -13.00 -17.86
C GLU A 146 14.47 -12.97 -17.49
N GLY A 147 14.19 -12.50 -16.28
CA GLY A 147 12.83 -12.33 -15.76
C GLY A 147 12.12 -13.64 -15.41
N ALA A 148 12.75 -14.80 -15.60
CA ALA A 148 12.28 -16.05 -15.01
C ALA A 148 12.37 -15.95 -13.48
N PHE A 149 11.34 -16.47 -12.81
CA PHE A 149 11.38 -16.82 -11.39
C PHE A 149 12.17 -18.11 -11.21
#